data_AF-A0AAJ0PYL0-F1
#
_entry.id   AF-A0AAJ0PYL0-F1
#
_cell.length_a   1.000
_cell.length_b   1.000
_cell.length_c   1.000
_cell.angle_alpha   90.00
_cell.angle_beta   90.00
_cell.angle_gamma   90.00
#
_symmetry.space_group_name_H-M   'P 1'
#
loop_
_entity.id
_entity.type
_entity.pdbx_description
1 polymer ?
#
loop_
_entity_poly.entity_id
_entity_poly.type
_entity_poly.pdbx_seq_one_letter_code
_entity_poly.pdbx_strand_id
1 'polypeptide(L)' 'MARKYIDCREFPSEMHCTVALSADSDDELMEAAVQHAVTVHRHTDSPELRAQLKTLFHDGTPPVDAPRQA' A
#
# COMPACT_ATOMS: atom_id res chain seq x y z
N MET A 1 11.05 11.24 -10.50
CA MET A 1 9.61 10.99 -10.25
C MET A 1 9.31 11.46 -8.84
N ALA A 2 8.08 11.87 -8.55
CA ALA A 2 7.72 12.24 -7.18
C ALA A 2 7.65 10.97 -6.31
N ARG A 3 8.08 11.06 -5.05
CA ARG A 3 7.91 10.00 -4.05
C ARG A 3 6.43 9.63 -3.97
N LYS A 4 6.12 8.33 -3.82
CA LYS A 4 4.76 7.84 -3.62
C LYS A 4 4.65 6.91 -2.44
N TYR A 5 3.42 6.66 -1.99
CA TYR A 5 3.16 5.75 -0.89
C TYR A 5 1.82 5.01 -1.00
N ILE A 6 1.72 3.90 -0.27
CA ILE A 6 0.47 3.23 0.11
C ILE A 6 0.41 3.22 1.64
N ASP A 7 -0.71 3.62 2.21
CA ASP A 7 -0.93 3.57 3.65
C ASP A 7 -1.97 2.49 3.99
N CYS A 8 -1.53 1.38 4.57
CA CYS A 8 -2.43 0.27 4.91
C CYS A 8 -3.42 0.63 6.02
N ARG A 9 -3.22 1.75 6.73
CA ARG A 9 -4.12 2.22 7.80
C ARG A 9 -5.43 2.79 7.25
N GLU A 10 -5.45 3.18 5.97
CA GLU A 10 -6.61 3.76 5.28
C GLU A 10 -7.74 2.75 5.06
N PHE A 11 -7.43 1.45 5.11
CA PHE A 11 -8.38 0.39 4.81
C PHE A 11 -8.68 -0.43 6.06
N PRO A 12 -9.96 -0.71 6.37
CA PRO A 12 -10.29 -1.68 7.38
C PRO A 12 -9.82 -3.06 6.90
N SER A 13 -8.73 -3.54 7.50
CA SER A 13 -8.23 -4.89 7.25
C SER A 13 -8.32 -5.73 8.52
N GLU A 14 -8.62 -7.02 8.37
CA GLU A 14 -8.62 -7.97 9.48
C GLU A 14 -7.24 -8.10 10.14
N MET A 15 -6.18 -7.77 9.41
CA MET A 15 -4.79 -7.83 9.89
C MET A 15 -4.38 -6.61 10.71
N HIS A 16 -5.20 -5.54 10.74
CA HIS A 16 -4.93 -4.30 11.48
C HIS A 16 -3.53 -3.71 11.21
N CYS A 17 -3.09 -3.75 9.95
CA CYS A 17 -1.78 -3.26 9.54
C CYS A 17 -1.60 -1.77 9.87
N THR A 18 -0.49 -1.44 10.54
CA THR A 18 -0.09 -0.06 10.87
C THR A 18 1.00 0.48 9.95
N VAL A 19 1.32 -0.26 8.88
CA VAL A 19 2.42 0.06 7.96
C VAL A 19 1.97 1.03 6.87
N ALA A 20 2.88 1.92 6.49
CA ALA A 20 2.80 2.69 5.26
C ALA A 20 4.09 2.45 4.48
N LEU A 21 3.96 2.11 3.20
CA LEU A 21 5.07 1.80 2.31
C LEU A 21 5.29 3.00 1.39
N SER A 22 6.54 3.43 1.22
CA SER A 22 6.87 4.54 0.34
C SER A 22 8.13 4.26 -0.46
N ALA A 23 8.16 4.71 -1.71
CA ALA A 23 9.29 4.55 -2.62
C ALA A 23 9.36 5.69 -3.64
N ASP A 24 10.49 5.80 -4.33
CA ASP A 24 10.73 6.86 -5.32
C ASP A 24 10.37 6.42 -6.75
N SER A 25 9.94 5.17 -6.94
CA SER A 25 9.41 4.64 -8.19
C SER A 25 8.13 3.81 -7.99
N ASP A 26 7.24 3.82 -8.99
CA ASP A 26 5.97 3.08 -8.94
C ASP A 26 6.21 1.56 -8.88
N ASP A 27 7.22 1.06 -9.60
CA ASP A 27 7.53 -0.38 -9.66
C ASP A 27 8.06 -0.89 -8.31
N GLU A 28 8.95 -0.14 -7.67
CA GLU A 28 9.46 -0.49 -6.32
C GLU A 28 8.34 -0.48 -5.28
N LEU A 29 7.47 0.54 -5.31
CA LEU A 29 6.31 0.60 -4.42
C LEU A 29 5.37 -0.58 -4.65
N MET A 30 5.12 -0.93 -5.92
CA MET A 30 4.26 -2.05 -6.30
C MET A 30 4.80 -3.38 -5.76
N GLU A 31 6.07 -3.68 -5.98
CA GLU A 31 6.65 -4.94 -5.49
C GLU A 31 6.59 -5.04 -3.96
N ALA A 32 6.90 -3.95 -3.24
CA ALA A 32 6.80 -3.92 -1.79
C ALA A 32 5.35 -4.12 -1.29
N ALA A 33 4.39 -3.48 -1.94
CA ALA A 33 2.97 -3.60 -1.59
C ALA A 33 2.43 -5.02 -1.88
N VAL A 34 2.77 -5.60 -3.03
CA VAL A 34 2.41 -6.98 -3.39
C VAL A 34 3.02 -7.96 -2.39
N GLN A 35 4.29 -7.81 -2.04
CA GLN A 35 4.94 -8.67 -1.05
C GLN A 35 4.20 -8.63 0.29
N HIS A 36 3.76 -7.45 0.74
CA HIS A 36 2.96 -7.29 1.95
C HIS A 36 1.59 -7.97 1.81
N ALA A 37 0.86 -7.70 0.72
CA ALA A 37 -0.45 -8.28 0.45
C ALA A 37 -0.43 -9.82 0.40
N VAL A 38 0.60 -10.41 -0.20
CA VAL A 38 0.75 -11.86 -0.29
C VAL A 38 1.16 -12.47 1.06
N THR A 39 2.16 -11.88 1.71
CA THR A 39 2.76 -12.49 2.91
C THR A 39 1.87 -12.33 4.14
N VAL A 40 1.26 -11.15 4.31
CA VAL A 40 0.48 -10.78 5.50
C VAL A 40 -1.00 -11.09 5.27
N HIS A 41 -1.56 -10.68 4.13
CA HIS A 41 -2.99 -10.85 3.84
C HIS A 41 -3.31 -12.13 3.05
N ARG A 42 -2.31 -12.94 2.69
CA ARG A 42 -2.48 -14.21 1.95
C ARG A 42 -3.20 -14.04 0.61
N HIS A 43 -3.16 -12.85 0.03
CA HIS A 43 -3.60 -12.64 -1.34
C HIS A 43 -2.68 -13.38 -2.32
N THR A 44 -3.21 -13.67 -3.50
CA THR A 44 -2.40 -14.20 -4.61
C THR A 44 -1.86 -13.03 -5.40
N ASP A 45 -0.57 -13.04 -5.74
CA ASP A 45 -0.02 -12.09 -6.70
C ASP A 45 -0.66 -12.32 -8.08
N SER A 46 -1.55 -11.41 -8.46
CA SER A 46 -2.28 -11.46 -9.72
C SER A 46 -2.32 -10.07 -10.37
N PRO A 47 -2.52 -9.98 -11.70
CA PRO A 47 -2.69 -8.71 -12.38
C PRO A 47 -3.82 -7.86 -11.80
N GLU A 48 -4.89 -8.49 -11.33
CA GLU A 48 -6.03 -7.83 -10.70
C GLU A 48 -5.65 -7.22 -9.35
N LEU A 49 -4.91 -7.96 -8.50
CA LEU A 49 -4.38 -7.42 -7.24
C LEU A 49 -3.47 -6.22 -7.50
N ARG A 50 -2.55 -6.34 -8.46
CA ARG A 50 -1.63 -5.25 -8.82
C ARG A 50 -2.38 -4.03 -9.35
N ALA A 51 -3.43 -4.22 -10.15
CA ALA A 51 -4.28 -3.13 -10.61
C ALA A 51 -5.00 -2.44 -9.45
N GLN A 52 -5.51 -3.19 -8.47
CA GLN A 52 -6.14 -2.64 -7.26
C GLN A 52 -5.15 -1.88 -6.40
N LEU A 53 -3.97 -2.45 -6.10
CA LEU A 53 -2.94 -1.77 -5.31
C LEU A 53 -2.50 -0.45 -5.96
N LYS A 54 -2.46 -0.40 -7.30
CA LYS A 54 -2.12 0.82 -8.03
C LYS A 54 -3.11 1.96 -7.80
N THR A 55 -4.38 1.67 -7.54
CA THR A 55 -5.37 2.73 -7.21
C THR A 55 -5.20 3.28 -5.81
N LEU A 56 -4.34 2.66 -4.98
CA LEU A 56 -4.04 3.09 -3.61
C LEU A 56 -2.78 3.97 -3.53
N PHE A 57 -2.15 4.27 -4.67
CA PHE A 57 -0.95 5.08 -4.71
C PHE A 57 -1.30 6.55 -4.46
N HIS A 58 -0.62 7.12 -3.47
CA HIS A 58 -0.67 8.54 -3.16
C HIS A 58 0.66 9.20 -3.49
N ASP A 59 0.60 10.46 -3.92
CA ASP A 59 1.80 11.28 -4.11
C ASP A 59 2.32 11.83 -2.77
N GLY A 60 3.63 11.84 -2.59
CA GLY A 60 4.31 12.40 -1.44
C GLY A 60 4.72 11.37 -0.38
N THR A 61 4.51 11.72 0.88
CA THR A 61 4.91 10.93 2.06
C THR A 61 3.67 10.68 2.91
N PRO A 62 3.48 9.47 3.47
CA PRO A 62 2.34 9.18 4.32
C PRO A 62 2.28 10.12 5.53
N PRO A 63 1.08 10.44 6.03
CA PRO A 63 0.94 11.24 7.25
C PRO A 63 1.56 10.52 8.45
N VAL A 64 2.09 11.29 9.40
CA VAL A 64 2.62 10.74 10.66
C VAL A 64 1.49 10.04 11.43
N ASP A 65 0.38 10.75 11.62
CA ASP A 65 -0.82 10.20 12.25
C ASP A 65 -1.59 9.31 11.28
N ALA A 66 -2.26 8.29 11.83
CA ALA A 66 -3.13 7.44 11.03
C ALA A 66 -4.29 8.29 10.45
N PRO A 67 -4.61 8.14 9.16
CA PRO A 67 -5.78 8.79 8.59
C PRO A 67 -7.03 8.34 9.35
N ARG A 68 -7.92 9.30 9.67
CA ARG A 68 -9.19 8.99 10.33
C ARG A 68 -10.00 8.10 9.39
N GLN A 69 -10.29 6.88 9.83
CA GLN A 69 -11.23 5.99 9.16
C GLN A 69 -12.60 6.69 9.16
N ALA A 70 -13.21 6.80 7.98
CA ALA A 70 -14.54 7.41 7.80
C ALA A 70 -15.64 6.52 8.39
#